data_AF-A0A7C1TFQ6-F1
#
_entry.id   AF-A0A7C1TFQ6-F1
#
_cell.length_a   1.000
_cell.length_b   1.000
_cell.length_c   1.000
_cell.angle_alpha   90.00
_cell.angle_beta   90.00
_cell.angle_gamma   90.00
#
_symmetry.space_group_name_H-M   'P 1'
#
loop_
_entity.id
_entity.type
_entity.pdbx_description
1 polymer ?
#
loop_
_entity_poly.entity_id
_entity_poly.type
_entity_poly.pdbx_seq_one_letter_code
_entity_poly.pdbx_strand_id
1 'polypeptide(L)'
;MSLFRERIYRVVVFLFLIMLAPAAGAETHKRLEVVVIHSYHQDYPWTALQYEGFTSTLSRALPEYDINFSVEYLDTKRVKPSPRYLQKFQSYLQAKHDDDRPDLIYVTDDNATNFIVGAAIQSFQTTPVVFSGVNNLSLVERLDRQRMTGVFERKGIERSIRLIQQIRPGTQRIIFLGDGGLTDQAIGVRIREVSHRYAGLEIIHIGRRSQDDLLEALHTAGPGVVIMTTIGGVRDTEGRVLKLDEIMSLITGTGRMILIMEDAYLFPGVLGGYVTTARLQGETAAGLAARIVQGEAVSRLEPVTESPGELVFDWNTLQHFGLRLDDDIRDIATIINQPLPFLDRYPRLVRRALGVFVAVTVIVIGIFIFINRRKNRLIREQTTDTLTGLPNRTRLLQDTLVMSAPRFA
;
A
#
# COMPACT_ATOMS: atom_id res chain seq x y z
N MET A 1 3.41 52.80 48.41
CA MET A 1 2.43 51.78 48.01
C MET A 1 1.72 52.05 46.67
N SER A 2 1.55 53.31 46.21
CA SER A 2 0.83 53.59 44.94
C SER A 2 1.56 53.12 43.67
N LEU A 3 2.88 53.28 43.59
CA LEU A 3 3.69 52.88 42.43
C LEU A 3 3.68 51.35 42.17
N PHE A 4 3.53 50.54 43.22
CA PHE A 4 3.43 49.08 43.09
C PHE A 4 2.06 48.66 42.54
N ARG A 5 1.00 49.35 42.95
CA ARG A 5 -0.37 49.10 42.48
C ARG A 5 -0.55 49.48 41.01
N GLU A 6 0.09 50.56 40.56
CA GLU A 6 0.08 50.94 39.14
C GLU A 6 0.82 49.95 38.24
N ARG A 7 1.95 49.40 38.70
CA ARG A 7 2.69 48.38 37.94
C ARG A 7 1.87 47.10 37.76
N ILE A 8 1.19 46.66 38.82
CA ILE A 8 0.29 45.50 38.74
C ILE A 8 -0.86 45.77 37.77
N TYR A 9 -1.48 46.96 37.82
CA TYR A 9 -2.58 47.31 36.93
C TYR A 9 -2.15 47.31 35.46
N ARG A 10 -0.97 47.88 35.15
CA ARG A 10 -0.41 47.87 33.78
C ARG A 10 -0.10 46.46 33.28
N VAL A 11 0.42 45.59 34.14
CA VAL A 11 0.69 44.18 33.79
C VAL A 11 -0.60 43.41 33.54
N VAL A 12 -1.63 43.61 34.37
CA VAL A 12 -2.94 42.96 34.20
C VAL A 12 -3.63 43.45 32.93
N VAL A 13 -3.61 44.76 32.65
CA VAL A 13 -4.17 45.32 31.41
C VAL A 13 -3.40 44.82 30.18
N PHE A 14 -2.07 44.71 30.26
CA PHE A 14 -1.25 44.16 29.18
C PHE A 14 -1.55 42.67 28.91
N LEU A 15 -1.68 41.85 29.96
CA LEU A 15 -2.07 40.44 29.84
C LEU A 15 -3.51 40.28 29.32
N PHE A 16 -4.43 41.16 29.73
CA PHE A 16 -5.81 41.17 29.24
C PHE A 16 -5.87 41.58 27.76
N LEU A 17 -5.03 42.53 27.31
CA LEU A 17 -4.89 42.90 25.90
C LEU A 17 -4.28 41.79 25.05
N ILE A 18 -3.37 40.96 25.60
CA ILE A 18 -2.85 39.77 24.92
C ILE A 18 -3.94 38.69 24.76
N MET A 19 -4.83 38.54 25.74
CA MET A 19 -5.98 37.62 25.64
C MET A 19 -7.09 38.12 24.72
N LEU A 20 -7.19 39.44 24.52
CA LEU A 20 -8.13 40.09 23.58
C LEU A 20 -7.57 40.26 22.17
N ALA A 21 -6.28 39.95 21.94
CA ALA A 21 -5.75 39.87 20.60
C ALA A 21 -6.53 38.76 19.87
N PRO A 22 -7.22 39.07 18.75
CA PRO A 22 -7.88 38.02 17.99
C PRO A 22 -6.83 36.98 17.62
N ALA A 23 -7.17 35.70 17.76
CA ALA A 23 -6.38 34.62 17.22
C ALA A 23 -6.29 34.83 15.70
N ALA A 24 -5.29 35.59 15.26
CA ALA A 24 -4.96 35.82 13.87
C ALA A 24 -4.32 34.55 13.35
N GLY A 25 -5.19 33.57 13.11
CA GLY A 25 -4.88 32.20 12.76
C GLY A 25 -6.16 31.38 12.61
N ALA A 26 -7.24 32.00 12.13
CA ALA A 26 -8.25 31.21 11.43
C ALA A 26 -7.60 30.86 10.10
N GLU A 27 -7.08 29.64 9.97
CA GLU A 27 -6.72 29.09 8.66
C GLU A 27 -8.00 29.06 7.83
N THR A 28 -8.21 30.10 7.02
CA THR A 28 -9.21 30.07 5.96
C THR A 28 -8.69 29.10 4.91
N HIS A 29 -8.96 27.81 5.14
CA HIS A 29 -8.77 26.80 4.11
C HIS A 29 -9.52 27.23 2.86
N LYS A 30 -8.85 27.14 1.71
CA LYS A 30 -9.51 27.36 0.43
C LYS A 30 -10.53 26.25 0.22
N ARG A 31 -11.72 26.55 -0.29
CA ARG A 31 -12.68 25.50 -0.64
C ARG A 31 -12.33 24.91 -2.00
N LEU A 32 -12.49 23.60 -2.12
CA LEU A 32 -12.36 22.88 -3.39
C LEU A 32 -13.55 21.94 -3.57
N GLU A 33 -14.33 22.18 -4.61
CA GLU A 33 -15.51 21.37 -4.94
C GLU A 33 -15.16 20.31 -5.98
N VAL A 34 -15.19 19.04 -5.58
CA VAL A 34 -14.85 17.90 -6.43
C VAL A 34 -16.09 17.03 -6.67
N VAL A 35 -16.53 16.92 -7.92
CA VAL A 35 -17.58 15.97 -8.30
C VAL A 35 -16.93 14.65 -8.68
N VAL A 36 -17.39 13.56 -8.07
CA VAL A 36 -16.90 12.21 -8.33
C VAL A 36 -18.01 11.39 -8.99
N ILE A 37 -17.76 10.85 -10.18
CA ILE A 37 -18.74 10.01 -10.91
C ILE A 37 -18.14 8.63 -11.11
N HIS A 38 -18.68 7.65 -10.40
CA HIS A 38 -18.27 6.27 -10.49
C HIS A 38 -19.07 5.47 -11.51
N SER A 39 -18.38 4.57 -12.24
CA SER A 39 -19.05 3.63 -13.14
C SER A 39 -19.94 2.63 -12.39
N TYR A 40 -19.56 2.22 -11.19
CA TYR A 40 -20.20 1.14 -10.42
C TYR A 40 -20.58 1.62 -9.03
N HIS A 41 -21.46 0.89 -8.32
CA HIS A 41 -21.92 1.24 -6.98
C HIS A 41 -20.82 1.23 -5.90
N GLN A 42 -21.05 1.97 -4.81
CA GLN A 42 -20.13 2.09 -3.66
C GLN A 42 -19.74 0.75 -3.01
N ASP A 43 -20.66 -0.23 -3.00
CA ASP A 43 -20.39 -1.55 -2.38
C ASP A 43 -19.46 -2.43 -3.24
N TYR A 44 -19.08 -1.97 -4.43
CA TYR A 44 -18.17 -2.70 -5.30
C TYR A 44 -16.73 -2.45 -4.81
N PRO A 45 -15.97 -3.48 -4.38
CA PRO A 45 -14.68 -3.27 -3.72
C PRO A 45 -13.69 -2.43 -4.55
N TRP A 46 -13.67 -2.62 -5.87
CA TRP A 46 -12.85 -1.84 -6.79
C TRP A 46 -13.16 -0.33 -6.69
N THR A 47 -14.45 0.03 -6.78
CA THR A 47 -14.90 1.43 -6.65
C THR A 47 -14.50 2.02 -5.31
N ALA A 48 -14.73 1.28 -4.22
CA ALA A 48 -14.43 1.75 -2.87
C ALA A 48 -12.93 2.04 -2.68
N LEU A 49 -12.07 1.11 -3.07
CA LEU A 49 -10.61 1.24 -2.95
C LEU A 49 -10.06 2.35 -3.87
N GLN A 50 -10.61 2.49 -5.08
CA GLN A 50 -10.23 3.55 -6.00
C GLN A 50 -10.66 4.94 -5.51
N TYR A 51 -11.83 5.04 -4.87
CA TYR A 51 -12.31 6.26 -4.22
C TYR A 51 -11.46 6.63 -3.01
N GLU A 52 -11.16 5.66 -2.14
CA GLU A 52 -10.29 5.86 -0.97
C GLU A 52 -8.88 6.30 -1.38
N GLY A 53 -8.28 5.63 -2.38
CA GLY A 53 -6.96 5.98 -2.91
C GLY A 53 -6.93 7.40 -3.46
N PHE A 54 -7.98 7.82 -4.17
CA PHE A 54 -8.09 9.17 -4.71
C PHE A 54 -8.26 10.23 -3.61
N THR A 55 -9.29 10.08 -2.78
CA THR A 55 -9.65 11.09 -1.76
C THR A 55 -8.57 11.25 -0.70
N SER A 56 -8.03 10.15 -0.15
CA SER A 56 -6.99 10.22 0.88
C SER A 56 -5.69 10.85 0.36
N THR A 57 -5.35 10.61 -0.91
CA THR A 57 -4.13 11.16 -1.52
C THR A 57 -4.32 12.62 -1.89
N LEU A 58 -5.47 13.01 -2.44
CA LEU A 58 -5.75 14.39 -2.80
C LEU A 58 -5.77 15.29 -1.56
N SER A 59 -6.48 14.87 -0.50
CA SER A 59 -6.53 15.62 0.76
C SER A 59 -5.15 15.75 1.42
N ARG A 60 -4.30 14.73 1.30
CA ARG A 60 -2.91 14.79 1.82
C ARG A 60 -2.02 15.69 0.98
N ALA A 61 -2.23 15.74 -0.34
CA ALA A 61 -1.45 16.55 -1.26
C ALA A 61 -1.83 18.05 -1.22
N LEU A 62 -3.04 18.38 -0.73
CA LEU A 62 -3.61 19.72 -0.68
C LEU A 62 -4.07 20.08 0.74
N PRO A 63 -3.18 20.08 1.76
CA PRO A 63 -3.57 20.30 3.15
C PRO A 63 -4.16 21.70 3.42
N GLU A 64 -3.94 22.68 2.53
CA GLU A 64 -4.48 24.03 2.61
C GLU A 64 -5.92 24.16 2.09
N TYR A 65 -6.49 23.09 1.53
CA TYR A 65 -7.85 23.06 1.01
C TYR A 65 -8.80 22.28 1.92
N ASP A 66 -10.01 22.80 2.09
CA ASP A 66 -11.18 22.06 2.57
C ASP A 66 -11.89 21.48 1.35
N ILE A 67 -11.73 20.17 1.14
CA ILE A 67 -12.17 19.49 -0.08
C ILE A 67 -13.53 18.83 0.17
N ASN A 68 -14.54 19.27 -0.57
CA ASN A 68 -15.84 18.63 -0.59
C ASN A 68 -15.95 17.66 -1.77
N PHE A 69 -16.27 16.40 -1.49
CA PHE A 69 -16.47 15.37 -2.51
C PHE A 69 -17.96 15.09 -2.70
N SER A 70 -18.52 15.52 -3.84
CA SER A 70 -19.89 15.22 -4.24
C SER A 70 -19.90 13.95 -5.09
N VAL A 71 -20.29 12.82 -4.50
CA VAL A 71 -20.13 11.49 -5.11
C VAL A 71 -21.42 11.00 -5.76
N GLU A 72 -21.28 10.45 -6.95
CA GLU A 72 -22.37 9.97 -7.81
C GLU A 72 -22.03 8.62 -8.43
N TYR A 73 -23.05 7.79 -8.64
CA TYR A 73 -22.88 6.41 -9.09
C TYR A 73 -23.80 6.11 -10.28
N LEU A 74 -23.21 5.69 -11.40
CA LEU A 74 -23.96 5.18 -12.56
C LEU A 74 -24.49 3.74 -12.35
N ASP A 75 -23.99 3.05 -11.32
CA ASP A 75 -24.43 1.71 -10.92
C ASP A 75 -24.48 0.66 -12.05
N THR A 76 -23.52 0.72 -12.99
CA THR A 76 -23.61 -0.03 -14.24
C THR A 76 -23.39 -1.55 -14.14
N LYS A 77 -23.00 -2.05 -12.96
CA LYS A 77 -22.95 -3.49 -12.66
C LYS A 77 -24.31 -4.06 -12.25
N ARG A 78 -25.23 -3.21 -11.77
CA ARG A 78 -26.61 -3.59 -11.43
C ARG A 78 -27.59 -3.17 -12.53
N VAL A 79 -27.32 -2.08 -13.23
CA VAL A 79 -28.19 -1.51 -14.27
C VAL A 79 -27.47 -1.37 -15.60
N LYS A 80 -28.09 -1.81 -16.70
CA LYS A 80 -27.51 -1.59 -18.04
C LYS A 80 -27.58 -0.10 -18.42
N PRO A 81 -26.49 0.55 -18.86
CA PRO A 81 -26.46 1.98 -19.20
C PRO A 81 -27.18 2.26 -20.53
N SER A 82 -28.51 2.23 -20.53
CA SER A 82 -29.32 2.55 -21.71
C SER A 82 -29.28 4.05 -22.03
N PRO A 83 -29.50 4.48 -23.29
CA PRO A 83 -29.55 5.90 -23.64
C PRO A 83 -30.53 6.71 -22.79
N ARG A 84 -31.72 6.14 -22.50
CA ARG A 84 -32.72 6.77 -21.62
C ARG A 84 -32.20 6.94 -20.19
N TYR A 85 -31.52 5.93 -19.65
CA TYR A 85 -30.95 5.99 -18.31
C TYR A 85 -29.87 7.09 -18.21
N LEU A 86 -28.92 7.09 -19.14
CA LEU A 86 -27.84 8.09 -19.18
C LEU A 86 -28.38 9.52 -19.37
N GLN A 87 -29.40 9.71 -20.20
CA GLN A 87 -30.04 11.01 -20.36
C GLN A 87 -30.68 11.51 -19.06
N LYS A 88 -31.38 10.63 -18.32
CA LYS A 88 -31.99 11.00 -17.04
C LYS A 88 -30.94 11.29 -15.97
N PHE A 89 -29.85 10.53 -15.95
CA PHE A 89 -28.72 10.79 -15.07
C PHE A 89 -28.05 12.14 -15.39
N GLN A 90 -27.89 12.48 -16.69
CA GLN A 90 -27.41 13.79 -17.11
C GLN A 90 -28.31 14.93 -16.61
N SER A 91 -29.63 14.81 -16.79
CA SER A 91 -30.57 15.83 -16.29
C SER A 91 -30.53 16.00 -14.78
N TYR A 92 -30.33 14.91 -14.04
CA TYR A 92 -30.15 14.93 -12.59
C TYR A 92 -28.87 15.69 -12.20
N LEU A 93 -27.72 15.36 -12.81
CA LEU A 93 -26.46 16.04 -12.53
C LEU A 93 -26.52 17.53 -12.90
N GLN A 94 -27.15 17.85 -14.02
CA GLN A 94 -27.36 19.23 -14.45
C GLN A 94 -28.17 20.01 -13.39
N ALA A 95 -29.31 19.47 -12.96
CA ALA A 95 -30.11 20.09 -11.92
C ALA A 95 -29.36 20.22 -10.57
N LYS A 96 -28.45 19.30 -10.27
CA LYS A 96 -27.67 19.31 -9.01
C LYS A 96 -26.50 20.31 -9.04
N HIS A 97 -25.89 20.57 -10.19
CA HIS A 97 -24.63 21.30 -10.32
C HIS A 97 -24.68 22.54 -11.24
N ASP A 98 -25.87 23.00 -11.62
CA ASP A 98 -26.00 24.21 -12.45
C ASP A 98 -25.66 25.50 -11.66
N ASP A 99 -26.06 25.56 -10.38
CA ASP A 99 -25.81 26.72 -9.52
C ASP A 99 -24.44 26.70 -8.82
N ASP A 100 -23.79 25.53 -8.76
CA ASP A 100 -22.51 25.34 -8.11
C ASP A 100 -21.57 24.52 -9.00
N ARG A 101 -20.63 25.23 -9.62
CA ARG A 101 -19.73 24.66 -10.61
C ARG A 101 -18.55 23.98 -9.89
N PRO A 102 -18.28 22.69 -10.15
CA PRO A 102 -17.13 22.03 -9.56
C PRO A 102 -15.81 22.60 -10.12
N ASP A 103 -14.81 22.65 -9.25
CA ASP A 103 -13.42 22.96 -9.59
C ASP A 103 -12.75 21.79 -10.31
N LEU A 104 -13.16 20.57 -10.00
CA LEU A 104 -12.62 19.33 -10.55
C LEU A 104 -13.70 18.26 -10.68
N ILE A 105 -13.64 17.48 -11.74
CA ILE A 105 -14.44 16.27 -11.90
C ILE A 105 -13.50 15.06 -11.90
N TYR A 106 -13.77 14.10 -11.04
CA TYR A 106 -13.12 12.79 -11.04
C TYR A 106 -14.09 11.73 -11.57
N VAL A 107 -13.68 10.94 -12.56
CA VAL A 107 -14.52 9.86 -13.11
C VAL A 107 -13.79 8.52 -13.06
N THR A 108 -14.50 7.42 -12.80
CA THR A 108 -13.87 6.10 -12.72
C THR A 108 -14.37 5.13 -13.78
N ASP A 109 -13.44 4.36 -14.33
CA ASP A 109 -13.64 3.28 -15.28
C ASP A 109 -14.34 3.71 -16.59
N ASP A 110 -14.58 2.74 -17.47
CA ASP A 110 -15.03 3.02 -18.84
C ASP A 110 -16.41 3.69 -18.92
N ASN A 111 -17.38 3.32 -18.08
CA ASN A 111 -18.76 3.78 -18.25
C ASN A 111 -18.95 5.24 -17.84
N ALA A 112 -18.40 5.67 -16.70
CA ALA A 112 -18.43 7.06 -16.27
C ALA A 112 -17.58 7.96 -17.16
N THR A 113 -16.43 7.47 -17.62
CA THR A 113 -15.59 8.22 -18.55
C THR A 113 -16.28 8.38 -19.92
N ASN A 114 -16.91 7.32 -20.46
CA ASN A 114 -17.70 7.46 -21.68
C ASN A 114 -18.91 8.39 -21.51
N PHE A 115 -19.57 8.33 -20.34
CA PHE A 115 -20.66 9.24 -20.02
C PHE A 115 -20.18 10.71 -20.02
N ILE A 116 -19.11 11.06 -19.31
CA ILE A 116 -18.64 12.45 -19.22
C ILE A 116 -18.08 12.99 -20.56
N VAL A 117 -17.56 12.11 -21.42
CA VAL A 117 -17.14 12.46 -22.79
C VAL A 117 -18.34 12.81 -23.67
N GLY A 118 -19.48 12.14 -23.47
CA GLY A 118 -20.70 12.38 -24.25
C GLY A 118 -21.72 13.33 -23.61
N ALA A 119 -21.55 13.68 -22.33
CA ALA A 119 -22.53 14.44 -21.57
C ALA A 119 -22.50 15.94 -21.92
N ALA A 120 -23.68 16.51 -22.12
CA ALA A 120 -23.87 17.94 -22.33
C ALA A 120 -24.37 18.61 -21.04
N ILE A 121 -23.51 18.67 -20.01
CA ILE A 121 -23.77 19.39 -18.76
C ILE A 121 -23.00 20.71 -18.81
N GLN A 122 -23.71 21.84 -18.75
CA GLN A 122 -23.11 23.16 -18.99
C GLN A 122 -22.03 23.52 -17.96
N SER A 123 -22.29 23.28 -16.67
CA SER A 123 -21.33 23.54 -15.60
C SER A 123 -20.04 22.70 -15.72
N PHE A 124 -20.07 21.58 -16.44
CA PHE A 124 -18.93 20.67 -16.58
C PHE A 124 -18.08 20.92 -17.83
N GLN A 125 -18.55 21.72 -18.80
CA GLN A 125 -17.89 21.85 -20.11
C GLN A 125 -16.45 22.39 -20.03
N THR A 126 -16.17 23.24 -19.05
CA THR A 126 -14.85 23.87 -18.86
C THR A 126 -14.15 23.40 -17.60
N THR A 127 -14.75 22.47 -16.84
CA THR A 127 -14.16 21.94 -15.62
C THR A 127 -13.15 20.83 -15.97
N PRO A 128 -11.93 20.87 -15.40
CA PRO A 128 -10.96 19.80 -15.53
C PRO A 128 -11.54 18.45 -15.11
N VAL A 129 -11.29 17.42 -15.91
CA VAL A 129 -11.68 16.04 -15.66
C VAL A 129 -10.44 15.18 -15.53
N VAL A 130 -10.35 14.46 -14.41
CA VAL A 130 -9.36 13.40 -14.22
C VAL A 130 -10.10 12.07 -14.21
N PHE A 131 -9.61 11.09 -14.97
CA PHE A 131 -10.15 9.73 -14.92
C PHE A 131 -9.15 8.71 -14.35
N SER A 132 -9.64 7.57 -13.88
CA SER A 132 -8.78 6.42 -13.56
C SER A 132 -9.51 5.09 -13.82
N GLY A 133 -8.77 3.98 -13.97
CA GLY A 133 -9.39 2.66 -14.18
C GLY A 133 -9.95 2.42 -15.59
N VAL A 134 -9.62 3.26 -16.58
CA VAL A 134 -10.15 3.12 -17.94
C VAL A 134 -9.38 2.04 -18.69
N ASN A 135 -10.07 0.99 -19.13
CA ASN A 135 -9.46 -0.11 -19.89
C ASN A 135 -9.41 0.16 -21.40
N ASN A 136 -10.34 0.96 -21.91
CA ASN A 136 -10.44 1.23 -23.34
C ASN A 136 -9.49 2.34 -23.82
N LEU A 137 -8.30 1.95 -24.29
CA LEU A 137 -7.32 2.89 -24.86
C LEU A 137 -7.81 3.64 -26.11
N SER A 138 -8.79 3.13 -26.85
CA SER A 138 -9.37 3.89 -27.99
C SER A 138 -10.06 5.18 -27.53
N LEU A 139 -10.37 5.30 -26.23
CA LEU A 139 -10.92 6.53 -25.68
C LEU A 139 -9.93 7.69 -25.76
N VAL A 140 -8.61 7.43 -25.78
CA VAL A 140 -7.55 8.46 -25.91
C VAL A 140 -7.83 9.40 -27.08
N GLU A 141 -8.26 8.87 -28.22
CA GLU A 141 -8.52 9.64 -29.44
C GLU A 141 -9.77 10.53 -29.34
N ARG A 142 -10.65 10.25 -28.37
CA ARG A 142 -11.91 10.98 -28.12
C ARG A 142 -11.81 11.94 -26.94
N LEU A 143 -10.70 11.94 -26.20
CA LEU A 143 -10.52 12.83 -25.04
C LEU A 143 -10.31 14.27 -25.52
N ASP A 144 -11.04 15.20 -24.91
CA ASP A 144 -10.70 16.62 -25.00
C ASP A 144 -9.47 16.89 -24.13
N ARG A 145 -8.29 16.86 -24.74
CA ARG A 145 -7.00 17.06 -24.06
C ARG A 145 -6.85 18.44 -23.41
N GLN A 146 -7.73 19.41 -23.69
CA GLN A 146 -7.70 20.70 -23.01
C GLN A 146 -8.26 20.63 -21.59
N ARG A 147 -9.15 19.67 -21.31
CA ARG A 147 -9.78 19.52 -20.00
C ARG A 147 -9.67 18.11 -19.41
N MET A 148 -9.28 17.10 -20.19
CA MET A 148 -9.26 15.71 -19.76
C MET A 148 -7.86 15.10 -19.73
N THR A 149 -7.51 14.52 -18.59
CA THR A 149 -6.35 13.64 -18.41
C THR A 149 -6.70 12.53 -17.43
N GLY A 150 -5.81 11.58 -17.18
CA GLY A 150 -6.12 10.50 -16.26
C GLY A 150 -5.19 9.30 -16.37
N VAL A 151 -5.66 8.18 -15.83
CA VAL A 151 -4.91 6.92 -15.71
C VAL A 151 -5.67 5.81 -16.40
N PHE A 152 -5.04 5.20 -17.40
CA PHE A 152 -5.55 4.00 -18.03
C PHE A 152 -5.14 2.77 -17.24
N GLU A 153 -6.08 1.87 -17.04
CA GLU A 153 -5.81 0.55 -16.49
C GLU A 153 -5.18 -0.31 -17.58
N ARG A 154 -3.87 -0.52 -17.48
CA ARG A 154 -3.14 -1.37 -18.41
C ARG A 154 -2.34 -2.41 -17.68
N LYS A 155 -2.71 -3.66 -17.94
CA LYS A 155 -2.06 -4.83 -17.36
C LYS A 155 -0.60 -4.91 -17.77
N GLY A 156 0.28 -5.05 -16.77
CA GLY A 156 1.73 -5.11 -16.95
C GLY A 156 2.24 -6.45 -17.52
N ILE A 157 1.76 -6.88 -18.69
CA ILE A 157 2.11 -8.18 -19.31
C ILE A 157 3.63 -8.36 -19.40
N GLU A 158 4.33 -7.35 -19.93
CA GLU A 158 5.78 -7.39 -20.09
C GLU A 158 6.52 -7.36 -18.74
N ARG A 159 6.00 -6.61 -17.76
CA ARG A 159 6.54 -6.59 -16.39
C ARG A 159 6.38 -7.95 -15.73
N SER A 160 5.24 -8.63 -15.90
CA SER A 160 5.00 -9.97 -15.37
C SER A 160 5.90 -11.03 -16.02
N ILE A 161 6.18 -10.93 -17.32
CA ILE A 161 7.14 -11.84 -17.99
C ILE A 161 8.55 -11.63 -17.43
N ARG A 162 9.02 -10.39 -17.34
CA ARG A 162 10.33 -10.07 -16.75
C ARG A 162 10.43 -10.54 -15.30
N LEU A 163 9.36 -10.35 -14.52
CA LEU A 163 9.31 -10.79 -13.14
C LEU A 163 9.53 -12.30 -13.03
N ILE A 164 8.87 -13.10 -13.86
CA ILE A 164 9.08 -14.56 -13.88
C ILE A 164 10.53 -14.91 -14.23
N GLN A 165 11.12 -14.24 -15.21
CA GLN A 165 12.51 -14.49 -15.59
C GLN A 165 13.50 -14.16 -14.45
N GLN A 166 13.17 -13.19 -13.60
CA GLN A 166 13.96 -12.84 -12.42
C GLN A 166 13.77 -13.83 -11.27
N ILE A 167 12.52 -14.10 -10.87
CA ILE A 167 12.23 -14.96 -9.70
C ILE A 167 12.46 -16.45 -9.97
N ARG A 168 12.37 -16.88 -11.24
CA ARG A 168 12.61 -18.26 -11.65
C ARG A 168 13.40 -18.31 -12.97
N PRO A 169 14.72 -18.06 -12.91
CA PRO A 169 15.61 -18.18 -14.05
C PRO A 169 15.51 -19.60 -14.65
N GLY A 170 15.44 -19.70 -15.98
CA GLY A 170 15.29 -20.99 -16.68
C GLY A 170 13.85 -21.44 -16.92
N THR A 171 12.85 -20.62 -16.57
CA THR A 171 11.46 -20.87 -17.00
C THR A 171 11.39 -20.94 -18.53
N GLN A 172 10.89 -22.06 -19.05
CA GLN A 172 10.75 -22.27 -20.50
C GLN A 172 9.35 -21.92 -21.03
N ARG A 173 8.33 -21.93 -20.16
CA ARG A 173 6.93 -21.68 -20.53
C ARG A 173 6.20 -20.79 -19.54
N ILE A 174 5.52 -19.77 -20.08
CA ILE A 174 4.58 -18.90 -19.37
C ILE A 174 3.20 -19.07 -19.99
N ILE A 175 2.20 -19.32 -19.15
CA ILE A 175 0.82 -19.53 -19.54
C ILE A 175 -0.01 -18.37 -19.02
N PHE A 176 -0.45 -17.49 -19.90
CA PHE A 176 -1.44 -16.48 -19.56
C PHE A 176 -2.82 -17.12 -19.57
N LEU A 177 -3.51 -17.08 -18.44
CA LEU A 177 -4.79 -17.76 -18.23
C LEU A 177 -5.90 -16.73 -18.00
N GLY A 178 -6.98 -16.85 -18.78
CA GLY A 178 -8.18 -16.04 -18.61
C GLY A 178 -9.47 -16.78 -18.99
N ASP A 179 -10.59 -16.07 -18.91
CA ASP A 179 -11.93 -16.66 -19.04
C ASP A 179 -12.48 -16.72 -20.48
N GLY A 180 -11.70 -16.32 -21.49
CA GLY A 180 -12.14 -16.32 -22.89
C GLY A 180 -13.20 -15.27 -23.24
N GLY A 181 -13.45 -14.29 -22.37
CA GLY A 181 -14.32 -13.15 -22.66
C GLY A 181 -13.71 -12.09 -23.57
N LEU A 182 -14.47 -11.04 -23.86
CA LEU A 182 -14.01 -9.95 -24.74
C LEU A 182 -12.74 -9.27 -24.21
N THR A 183 -12.70 -8.99 -22.89
CA THR A 183 -11.52 -8.43 -22.22
C THR A 183 -10.33 -9.38 -22.31
N ASP A 184 -10.53 -10.67 -22.05
CA ASP A 184 -9.47 -11.68 -22.17
C ASP A 184 -8.93 -11.80 -23.60
N GLN A 185 -9.81 -11.74 -24.61
CA GLN A 185 -9.41 -11.77 -26.03
C GLN A 185 -8.56 -10.55 -26.40
N ALA A 186 -8.94 -9.36 -25.93
CA ALA A 186 -8.16 -8.14 -26.15
C ALA A 186 -6.77 -8.24 -25.48
N ILE A 187 -6.70 -8.79 -24.26
CA ILE A 187 -5.44 -9.06 -23.57
C ILE A 187 -4.62 -10.10 -24.36
N GLY A 188 -5.25 -11.14 -24.90
CA GLY A 188 -4.62 -12.18 -25.72
C GLY A 188 -3.93 -11.63 -26.98
N VAL A 189 -4.52 -10.64 -27.64
CA VAL A 189 -3.87 -9.92 -28.76
C VAL A 189 -2.57 -9.29 -28.28
N ARG A 190 -2.61 -8.59 -27.14
CA ARG A 190 -1.43 -7.92 -26.59
C ARG A 190 -0.36 -8.91 -26.13
N ILE A 191 -0.74 -10.03 -25.54
CA ILE A 191 0.20 -11.09 -25.16
C ILE A 191 0.96 -11.59 -26.39
N ARG A 192 0.27 -11.82 -27.51
CA ARG A 192 0.92 -12.23 -28.77
C ARG A 192 1.89 -11.17 -29.30
N GLU A 193 1.51 -9.90 -29.28
CA GLU A 193 2.43 -8.82 -29.68
C GLU A 193 3.70 -8.78 -28.81
N VAL A 194 3.55 -8.98 -27.50
CA VAL A 194 4.66 -8.96 -26.56
C VAL A 194 5.53 -10.21 -26.70
N SER A 195 4.93 -11.39 -26.93
CA SER A 195 5.65 -12.67 -26.96
C SER A 195 6.72 -12.73 -28.03
N HIS A 196 6.52 -12.07 -29.18
CA HIS A 196 7.52 -12.01 -30.25
C HIS A 196 8.86 -11.39 -29.83
N ARG A 197 8.90 -10.62 -28.73
CA ARG A 197 10.13 -10.01 -28.20
C ARG A 197 10.94 -10.92 -27.28
N TYR A 198 10.40 -12.08 -26.91
CA TYR A 198 11.02 -13.02 -25.97
C TYR A 198 11.42 -14.33 -26.64
N ALA A 199 12.50 -14.28 -27.43
CA ALA A 199 13.05 -15.46 -28.08
C ALA A 199 13.49 -16.52 -27.04
N GLY A 200 13.11 -17.78 -27.25
CA GLY A 200 13.46 -18.90 -26.37
C GLY A 200 12.53 -19.11 -25.16
N LEU A 201 11.48 -18.30 -25.02
CA LEU A 201 10.44 -18.46 -24.00
C LEU A 201 9.10 -18.74 -24.67
N GLU A 202 8.49 -19.88 -24.35
CA GLU A 202 7.17 -20.24 -24.88
C GLU A 202 6.09 -19.48 -24.09
N ILE A 203 5.47 -18.49 -24.73
CA ILE A 203 4.39 -17.71 -24.13
C ILE A 203 3.09 -18.06 -24.83
N ILE A 204 2.16 -18.64 -24.08
CA ILE A 204 0.84 -19.03 -24.61
C ILE A 204 -0.27 -18.31 -23.84
N HIS A 205 -1.39 -18.08 -24.52
CA HIS A 205 -2.62 -17.56 -23.93
C HIS A 205 -3.72 -18.62 -24.00
N ILE A 206 -4.34 -18.89 -22.86
CA ILE A 206 -5.45 -19.83 -22.72
C ILE A 206 -6.64 -19.06 -22.15
N GLY A 207 -7.62 -18.81 -23.01
CA GLY A 207 -8.94 -18.29 -22.64
C GLY A 207 -10.02 -19.35 -22.81
N ARG A 208 -10.69 -19.76 -21.72
CA ARG A 208 -11.82 -20.71 -21.78
C ARG A 208 -12.95 -20.31 -20.85
N ARG A 209 -14.18 -20.49 -21.35
CA ARG A 209 -15.42 -20.21 -20.62
C ARG A 209 -15.89 -21.40 -19.77
N SER A 210 -15.54 -22.62 -20.14
CA SER A 210 -15.86 -23.85 -19.39
C SER A 210 -14.70 -24.18 -18.45
N GLN A 211 -15.00 -24.56 -17.20
CA GLN A 211 -13.98 -25.01 -16.24
C GLN A 211 -13.24 -26.25 -16.74
N ASP A 212 -13.94 -27.19 -17.39
CA ASP A 212 -13.38 -28.47 -17.83
C ASP A 212 -12.39 -28.21 -18.97
N ASP A 213 -12.80 -27.40 -19.97
CA ASP A 213 -11.93 -26.99 -21.07
C ASP A 213 -10.72 -26.19 -20.58
N LEU A 214 -10.91 -25.36 -19.54
CA LEU A 214 -9.83 -24.55 -18.95
C LEU A 214 -8.78 -25.46 -18.30
N LEU A 215 -9.22 -26.42 -17.49
CA LEU A 215 -8.34 -27.39 -16.82
C LEU A 215 -7.68 -28.33 -17.82
N GLU A 216 -8.43 -28.84 -18.80
CA GLU A 216 -7.89 -29.68 -19.88
C GLU A 216 -6.84 -28.93 -20.71
N ALA A 217 -7.10 -27.67 -21.08
CA ALA A 217 -6.14 -26.84 -21.80
C ALA A 217 -4.89 -26.57 -20.95
N LEU A 218 -5.04 -26.32 -19.64
CA LEU A 218 -3.91 -26.19 -18.72
C LEU A 218 -3.10 -27.49 -18.61
N HIS A 219 -3.76 -28.64 -18.51
CA HIS A 219 -3.08 -29.94 -18.48
C HIS A 219 -2.32 -30.20 -19.79
N THR A 220 -2.97 -30.00 -20.93
CA THR A 220 -2.40 -30.19 -22.27
C THR A 220 -1.22 -29.25 -22.53
N ALA A 221 -1.28 -28.03 -22.01
CA ALA A 221 -0.18 -27.08 -22.09
C ALA A 221 1.09 -27.52 -21.37
N GLY A 222 1.08 -28.60 -20.57
CA GLY A 222 2.27 -29.12 -19.89
C GLY A 222 2.88 -28.15 -18.87
N PRO A 223 4.10 -28.44 -18.35
CA PRO A 223 4.72 -27.64 -17.29
C PRO A 223 4.90 -26.17 -17.68
N GLY A 224 4.69 -25.25 -16.74
CA GLY A 224 4.85 -23.81 -16.96
C GLY A 224 4.33 -22.99 -15.79
N VAL A 225 4.77 -21.73 -15.72
CA VAL A 225 4.27 -20.75 -14.74
C VAL A 225 3.00 -20.12 -15.29
N VAL A 226 1.97 -20.01 -14.47
CA VAL A 226 0.68 -19.41 -14.85
C VAL A 226 0.67 -17.93 -14.45
N ILE A 227 0.22 -17.05 -15.35
CA ILE A 227 -0.16 -15.67 -15.02
C ILE A 227 -1.65 -15.52 -15.29
N MET A 228 -2.44 -15.24 -14.27
CA MET A 228 -3.87 -14.98 -14.43
C MET A 228 -4.12 -13.55 -14.88
N THR A 229 -4.88 -13.41 -15.96
CA THR A 229 -5.24 -12.13 -16.57
C THR A 229 -6.59 -11.67 -16.05
N THR A 230 -7.68 -12.23 -16.57
CA THR A 230 -9.08 -11.95 -16.17
C THR A 230 -9.80 -13.28 -15.99
N ILE A 231 -10.27 -13.56 -14.77
CA ILE A 231 -10.91 -14.84 -14.46
C ILE A 231 -12.19 -14.60 -13.65
N GLY A 232 -13.31 -14.32 -14.34
CA GLY A 232 -14.59 -14.07 -13.65
C GLY A 232 -15.81 -14.63 -14.37
N GLY A 233 -15.67 -15.00 -15.64
CA GLY A 233 -16.76 -15.53 -16.45
C GLY A 233 -16.62 -17.02 -16.80
N VAL A 234 -15.92 -17.80 -15.97
CA VAL A 234 -15.83 -19.26 -16.10
C VAL A 234 -17.12 -19.91 -15.58
N ARG A 235 -17.55 -20.98 -16.24
CA ARG A 235 -18.78 -21.71 -15.96
C ARG A 235 -18.51 -23.16 -15.64
N ASP A 236 -19.33 -23.73 -14.78
CA ASP A 236 -19.37 -25.18 -14.55
C ASP A 236 -20.12 -25.91 -15.67
N THR A 237 -20.22 -27.23 -15.51
CA THR A 237 -20.90 -28.16 -16.43
C THR A 237 -22.40 -27.88 -16.58
N GLU A 238 -23.02 -27.22 -15.59
CA GLU A 238 -24.43 -26.82 -15.62
C GLU A 238 -24.62 -25.42 -16.23
N GLY A 239 -23.52 -24.77 -16.64
CA GLY A 239 -23.53 -23.44 -17.23
C GLY A 239 -23.64 -22.30 -16.20
N ARG A 240 -23.60 -22.61 -14.91
CA ARG A 240 -23.58 -21.61 -13.83
C ARG A 240 -22.22 -20.93 -13.82
N VAL A 241 -22.23 -19.60 -13.71
CA VAL A 241 -20.99 -18.83 -13.54
C VAL A 241 -20.42 -19.14 -12.16
N LEU A 242 -19.19 -19.64 -12.13
CA LEU A 242 -18.49 -19.94 -10.90
C LEU A 242 -18.15 -18.66 -10.14
N LYS A 243 -18.17 -18.73 -8.82
CA LYS A 243 -17.62 -17.68 -7.98
C LYS A 243 -16.10 -17.67 -8.10
N LEU A 244 -15.50 -16.52 -7.80
CA LEU A 244 -14.06 -16.34 -7.94
C LEU A 244 -13.27 -17.32 -7.05
N ASP A 245 -13.68 -17.53 -5.80
CA ASP A 245 -13.06 -18.47 -4.86
C ASP A 245 -13.12 -19.94 -5.36
N GLU A 246 -14.21 -20.34 -5.99
CA GLU A 246 -14.34 -21.64 -6.67
C GLU A 246 -13.29 -21.79 -7.79
N ILE A 247 -13.19 -20.78 -8.67
CA ILE A 247 -12.25 -20.80 -9.80
C ILE A 247 -10.81 -20.82 -9.31
N MET A 248 -10.49 -19.97 -8.33
CA MET A 248 -9.14 -19.86 -7.77
C MET A 248 -8.70 -21.18 -7.13
N SER A 249 -9.60 -21.83 -6.38
CA SER A 249 -9.34 -23.15 -5.77
C SER A 249 -9.03 -24.22 -6.82
N LEU A 250 -9.74 -24.24 -7.95
CA LEU A 250 -9.49 -25.16 -9.07
C LEU A 250 -8.09 -24.94 -9.67
N ILE A 251 -7.72 -23.68 -9.92
CA ILE A 251 -6.45 -23.34 -10.55
C ILE A 251 -5.28 -23.60 -9.59
N THR A 252 -5.37 -23.18 -8.32
CA THR A 252 -4.33 -23.45 -7.32
C THR A 252 -4.18 -24.94 -7.02
N GLY A 253 -5.27 -25.71 -7.13
CA GLY A 253 -5.27 -27.17 -7.00
C GLY A 253 -4.40 -27.90 -8.01
N THR A 254 -4.01 -27.24 -9.12
CA THR A 254 -3.07 -27.80 -10.10
C THR A 254 -1.62 -27.89 -9.58
N GLY A 255 -1.30 -27.24 -8.46
CA GLY A 255 0.06 -27.19 -7.89
C GLY A 255 1.04 -26.34 -8.69
N ARG A 256 0.57 -25.61 -9.71
CA ARG A 256 1.40 -24.71 -10.51
C ARG A 256 1.75 -23.45 -9.74
N MET A 257 2.89 -22.85 -10.10
CA MET A 257 3.20 -21.49 -9.67
C MET A 257 2.28 -20.52 -10.39
N ILE A 258 1.51 -19.76 -9.62
CA ILE A 258 0.48 -18.86 -10.15
C ILE A 258 0.85 -17.43 -9.76
N LEU A 259 0.99 -16.59 -10.78
CA LEU A 259 1.05 -15.15 -10.62
C LEU A 259 -0.27 -14.51 -11.05
N ILE A 260 -0.51 -13.30 -10.59
CA ILE A 260 -1.73 -12.52 -10.85
C ILE A 260 -1.39 -11.11 -11.33
N MET A 261 -2.36 -10.46 -11.95
CA MET A 261 -2.27 -9.08 -12.43
C MET A 261 -3.27 -8.12 -11.76
N GLU A 262 -4.17 -8.64 -10.92
CA GLU A 262 -5.21 -7.90 -10.18
C GLU A 262 -5.26 -8.41 -8.73
N ASP A 263 -5.45 -7.50 -7.78
CA ASP A 263 -5.45 -7.78 -6.33
C ASP A 263 -6.59 -8.69 -5.90
N ALA A 264 -7.72 -8.61 -6.59
CA ALA A 264 -8.88 -9.48 -6.40
C ALA A 264 -8.53 -10.98 -6.49
N TYR A 265 -7.41 -11.34 -7.12
CA TYR A 265 -6.97 -12.74 -7.28
C TYR A 265 -5.96 -13.20 -6.22
N LEU A 266 -5.71 -12.43 -5.16
CA LEU A 266 -4.88 -12.86 -4.03
C LEU A 266 -5.61 -13.89 -3.15
N PHE A 267 -5.57 -15.16 -3.55
CA PHE A 267 -6.10 -16.30 -2.80
C PHE A 267 -4.98 -17.22 -2.29
N PRO A 268 -5.24 -18.07 -1.27
CA PRO A 268 -4.28 -19.07 -0.81
C PRO A 268 -3.75 -19.93 -1.97
N GLY A 269 -2.43 -20.12 -2.05
CA GLY A 269 -1.75 -20.87 -3.12
C GLY A 269 -1.32 -20.03 -4.32
N VAL A 270 -1.71 -18.75 -4.38
CA VAL A 270 -1.20 -17.78 -5.35
C VAL A 270 0.11 -17.18 -4.85
N LEU A 271 1.11 -17.11 -5.72
CA LEU A 271 2.42 -16.54 -5.36
C LEU A 271 2.35 -15.02 -5.19
N GLY A 272 1.54 -14.35 -6.01
CA GLY A 272 1.45 -12.89 -6.09
C GLY A 272 1.79 -12.42 -7.49
N GLY A 273 2.44 -11.27 -7.67
CA GLY A 273 2.84 -10.80 -9.00
C GLY A 273 2.97 -9.29 -9.08
N TYR A 274 2.98 -8.78 -10.31
CA TYR A 274 2.87 -7.36 -10.59
C TYR A 274 1.40 -7.00 -10.74
N VAL A 275 0.85 -6.42 -9.69
CA VAL A 275 -0.59 -6.29 -9.48
C VAL A 275 -1.04 -4.86 -9.75
N THR A 276 -2.07 -4.72 -10.56
CA THR A 276 -2.81 -3.46 -10.69
C THR A 276 -3.85 -3.43 -9.58
N THR A 277 -3.84 -2.37 -8.76
CA THR A 277 -4.80 -2.22 -7.66
C THR A 277 -5.67 -0.99 -7.89
N ALA A 278 -6.94 -1.10 -7.50
CA ALA A 278 -7.89 0.01 -7.63
C ALA A 278 -7.41 1.24 -6.85
N ARG A 279 -6.80 1.01 -5.67
CA ARG A 279 -6.20 2.05 -4.84
C ARG A 279 -5.14 2.84 -5.60
N LEU A 280 -4.17 2.17 -6.24
CA LEU A 280 -3.11 2.84 -7.01
C LEU A 280 -3.65 3.65 -8.20
N GLN A 281 -4.74 3.20 -8.84
CA GLN A 281 -5.43 3.99 -9.87
C GLN A 281 -5.90 5.33 -9.30
N GLY A 282 -6.58 5.28 -8.15
CA GLY A 282 -7.05 6.46 -7.44
C GLY A 282 -5.91 7.37 -6.98
N GLU A 283 -4.89 6.82 -6.35
CA GLU A 283 -3.71 7.57 -5.86
C GLU A 283 -3.01 8.31 -7.00
N THR A 284 -2.83 7.64 -8.15
CA THR A 284 -2.17 8.23 -9.33
C THR A 284 -3.01 9.34 -9.95
N ALA A 285 -4.32 9.15 -10.05
CA ALA A 285 -5.25 10.19 -10.51
C ALA A 285 -5.28 11.39 -9.55
N ALA A 286 -5.22 11.15 -8.24
CA ALA A 286 -5.14 12.24 -7.26
C ALA A 286 -3.86 13.06 -7.41
N GLY A 287 -2.74 12.43 -7.77
CA GLY A 287 -1.50 13.14 -8.10
C GLY A 287 -1.67 14.09 -9.31
N LEU A 288 -2.37 13.66 -10.36
CA LEU A 288 -2.70 14.52 -11.50
C LEU A 288 -3.66 15.64 -11.09
N ALA A 289 -4.70 15.32 -10.32
CA ALA A 289 -5.67 16.29 -9.80
C ALA A 289 -5.01 17.38 -8.94
N ALA A 290 -4.11 17.02 -8.03
CA ALA A 290 -3.39 17.96 -7.19
C ALA A 290 -2.60 18.98 -8.03
N ARG A 291 -1.90 18.52 -9.09
CA ARG A 291 -1.17 19.39 -10.02
C ARG A 291 -2.09 20.36 -10.76
N ILE A 292 -3.27 19.90 -11.17
CA ILE A 292 -4.29 20.75 -11.82
C ILE A 292 -4.77 21.83 -10.85
N VAL A 293 -5.13 21.46 -9.62
CA VAL A 293 -5.58 22.42 -8.58
C VAL A 293 -4.49 23.43 -8.23
N GLN A 294 -3.22 23.03 -8.30
CA GLN A 294 -2.07 23.91 -8.10
C GLN A 294 -1.75 24.81 -9.31
N GLY A 295 -2.53 24.74 -10.40
CA GLY A 295 -2.47 25.65 -11.54
C GLY A 295 -1.78 25.09 -12.79
N GLU A 296 -1.43 23.80 -12.82
CA GLU A 296 -0.92 23.19 -14.05
C GLU A 296 -2.04 22.95 -15.06
N ALA A 297 -1.84 23.41 -16.29
CA ALA A 297 -2.83 23.23 -17.35
C ALA A 297 -2.99 21.74 -17.72
N VAL A 298 -4.23 21.26 -17.84
CA VAL A 298 -4.54 19.85 -18.15
C VAL A 298 -3.91 19.40 -19.46
N SER A 299 -3.81 20.29 -20.45
CA SER A 299 -3.18 20.01 -21.75
C SER A 299 -1.68 19.72 -21.69
N ARG A 300 -1.00 20.03 -20.57
CA ARG A 300 0.40 19.65 -20.32
C ARG A 300 0.54 18.31 -19.60
N LEU A 301 -0.57 17.75 -19.10
CA LEU A 301 -0.60 16.48 -18.40
C LEU A 301 -0.97 15.36 -19.37
N GLU A 302 0.03 14.64 -19.83
CA GLU A 302 -0.17 13.41 -20.62
C GLU A 302 -0.89 12.34 -19.78
N PRO A 303 -1.91 11.65 -20.32
CA PRO A 303 -2.58 10.59 -19.60
C PRO A 303 -1.59 9.46 -19.36
N VAL A 304 -1.65 8.88 -18.17
CA VAL A 304 -0.83 7.74 -17.80
C VAL A 304 -1.37 6.51 -18.53
N THR A 305 -0.67 6.06 -19.57
CA THR A 305 -1.04 4.89 -20.37
C THR A 305 -0.40 3.59 -19.89
N GLU A 306 0.65 3.70 -19.06
CA GLU A 306 1.21 2.58 -18.32
C GLU A 306 0.84 2.73 -16.85
N SER A 307 -0.22 2.02 -16.45
CA SER A 307 -0.64 2.03 -15.05
C SER A 307 0.51 1.65 -14.12
N PRO A 308 0.70 2.37 -13.01
CA PRO A 308 1.49 1.86 -11.91
C PRO A 308 0.78 0.62 -11.35
N GLY A 309 1.60 -0.34 -10.96
CA GLY A 309 1.22 -1.55 -10.25
C GLY A 309 2.28 -1.81 -9.19
N GLU A 310 1.92 -2.61 -8.20
CA GLU A 310 2.79 -2.97 -7.09
C GLU A 310 3.18 -4.43 -7.17
N LEU A 311 4.37 -4.74 -6.68
CA LEU A 311 4.77 -6.13 -6.49
C LEU A 311 4.20 -6.62 -5.17
N VAL A 312 3.37 -7.65 -5.23
CA VAL A 312 2.80 -8.30 -4.05
C VAL A 312 3.20 -9.75 -4.07
N PHE A 313 3.65 -10.29 -2.94
CA PHE A 313 3.96 -11.71 -2.81
C PHE A 313 3.39 -12.31 -1.54
N ASP A 314 2.88 -13.52 -1.64
CA ASP A 314 2.48 -14.31 -0.48
C ASP A 314 3.69 -15.05 0.11
N TRP A 315 3.96 -14.79 1.39
CA TRP A 315 5.08 -15.41 2.10
C TRP A 315 5.01 -16.94 2.11
N ASN A 316 3.84 -17.51 2.38
CA ASN A 316 3.70 -18.96 2.50
C ASN A 316 3.98 -19.65 1.16
N THR A 317 3.54 -19.03 0.06
CA THR A 317 3.73 -19.54 -1.30
C THR A 317 5.18 -19.35 -1.78
N LEU A 318 5.83 -18.23 -1.42
CA LEU A 318 7.28 -18.08 -1.60
C LEU A 318 8.05 -19.23 -0.94
N GLN A 319 7.73 -19.56 0.32
CA GLN A 319 8.36 -20.67 1.03
C GLN A 319 8.04 -22.03 0.39
N HIS A 320 6.78 -22.25 -0.01
CA HIS A 320 6.36 -23.50 -0.65
C HIS A 320 7.16 -23.82 -1.92
N PHE A 321 7.44 -22.80 -2.75
CA PHE A 321 8.24 -22.96 -3.97
C PHE A 321 9.75 -22.78 -3.75
N GLY A 322 10.20 -22.56 -2.51
CA GLY A 322 11.62 -22.35 -2.17
C GLY A 322 12.23 -21.11 -2.83
N LEU A 323 11.41 -20.08 -3.12
CA LEU A 323 11.85 -18.88 -3.80
C LEU A 323 12.51 -17.90 -2.82
N ARG A 324 13.66 -17.36 -3.23
CA ARG A 324 14.32 -16.24 -2.56
C ARG A 324 14.27 -15.05 -3.50
N LEU A 325 13.59 -13.99 -3.09
CA LEU A 325 13.54 -12.74 -3.84
C LEU A 325 14.88 -12.02 -3.68
N ASP A 326 15.44 -11.57 -4.80
CA ASP A 326 16.59 -10.66 -4.82
C ASP A 326 16.24 -9.35 -4.10
N ASP A 327 17.27 -8.66 -3.58
CA ASP A 327 17.08 -7.45 -2.77
C ASP A 327 16.35 -6.36 -3.55
N ASP A 328 16.65 -6.20 -4.85
CA ASP A 328 15.96 -5.25 -5.75
C ASP A 328 14.44 -5.47 -5.82
N ILE A 329 13.98 -6.73 -5.78
CA ILE A 329 12.54 -7.05 -5.78
C ILE A 329 11.99 -6.90 -4.37
N ARG A 330 12.73 -7.36 -3.36
CA ARG A 330 12.29 -7.37 -1.97
C ARG A 330 12.03 -5.97 -1.43
N ASP A 331 12.86 -5.00 -1.80
CA ASP A 331 12.78 -3.63 -1.27
C ASP A 331 11.54 -2.87 -1.75
N ILE A 332 10.99 -3.26 -2.91
CA ILE A 332 9.80 -2.62 -3.50
C ILE A 332 8.54 -3.50 -3.43
N ALA A 333 8.67 -4.74 -2.94
CA ALA A 333 7.55 -5.68 -2.88
C ALA A 333 6.87 -5.70 -1.52
N THR A 334 5.54 -5.70 -1.54
CA THR A 334 4.71 -5.95 -0.37
C THR A 334 4.59 -7.46 -0.15
N ILE A 335 5.21 -7.95 0.93
CA ILE A 335 5.12 -9.37 1.32
C ILE A 335 3.97 -9.53 2.32
N ILE A 336 2.90 -10.22 1.89
CA ILE A 336 1.74 -10.52 2.73
C ILE A 336 1.91 -11.87 3.43
N ASN A 337 1.16 -12.08 4.51
CA ASN A 337 1.18 -13.30 5.32
C ASN A 337 2.54 -13.69 5.90
N GLN A 338 3.47 -12.73 6.00
CA GLN A 338 4.75 -12.94 6.67
C GLN A 338 4.52 -13.14 8.18
N PRO A 339 5.12 -14.16 8.82
CA PRO A 339 5.03 -14.31 10.25
C PRO A 339 5.68 -13.10 10.92
N LEU A 340 5.01 -12.54 11.93
CA LEU A 340 5.58 -11.48 12.75
C LEU A 340 6.96 -11.89 13.28
N PRO A 341 7.95 -10.98 13.29
CA PRO A 341 9.24 -11.22 13.91
C PRO A 341 9.10 -11.77 15.33
N PHE A 342 10.05 -12.59 15.80
CA PHE A 342 9.94 -13.27 17.10
C PHE A 342 9.65 -12.30 18.26
N LEU A 343 10.24 -11.10 18.22
CA LEU A 343 10.04 -10.06 19.24
C LEU A 343 8.58 -9.55 19.27
N ASP A 344 7.98 -9.32 18.11
CA ASP A 344 6.61 -8.86 17.95
C ASP A 344 5.60 -9.99 18.17
N ARG A 345 5.99 -11.23 17.86
CA ARG A 345 5.19 -12.43 18.08
C ARG A 345 5.11 -12.80 19.56
N TYR A 346 6.18 -12.60 20.35
CA TYR A 346 6.23 -12.99 21.77
C TYR A 346 6.71 -11.88 22.73
N PRO A 347 6.09 -10.69 22.72
CA PRO A 347 6.55 -9.55 23.52
C PRO A 347 6.45 -9.81 25.02
N ARG A 348 5.55 -10.70 25.46
CA ARG A 348 5.46 -11.14 26.85
C ARG A 348 6.59 -12.08 27.25
N LEU A 349 6.96 -13.03 26.38
CA LEU A 349 8.04 -13.98 26.64
C LEU A 349 9.38 -13.26 26.70
N VAL A 350 9.64 -12.37 25.75
CA VAL A 350 10.86 -11.55 25.69
C VAL A 350 10.99 -10.68 26.94
N ARG A 351 9.92 -9.97 27.35
CA ARG A 351 9.94 -9.17 28.59
C ARG A 351 10.17 -10.01 29.84
N ARG A 352 9.60 -11.21 29.92
CA ARG A 352 9.86 -12.14 31.04
C ARG A 352 11.31 -12.62 31.04
N ALA A 353 11.83 -13.04 29.90
CA ALA A 353 13.21 -13.47 29.77
C ALA A 353 14.20 -12.35 30.14
N LEU A 354 13.95 -11.13 29.67
CA LEU A 354 14.73 -9.95 30.03
C LEU A 354 14.63 -9.63 31.53
N GLY A 355 13.44 -9.73 32.12
CA GLY A 355 13.25 -9.54 33.56
C GLY A 355 14.00 -10.57 34.40
N VAL A 356 13.98 -11.84 34.00
CA VAL A 356 14.77 -12.91 34.65
C VAL A 356 16.26 -12.65 34.49
N PHE A 357 16.72 -12.28 33.29
CA PHE A 357 18.11 -11.93 33.04
C PHE A 357 18.58 -10.80 33.96
N VAL A 358 17.83 -9.69 34.03
CA VAL A 358 18.14 -8.56 34.92
C VAL A 358 18.13 -8.99 36.39
N ALA A 359 17.16 -9.77 36.83
CA ALA A 359 17.08 -10.25 38.21
C ALA A 359 18.31 -11.11 38.57
N VAL A 360 18.71 -12.03 37.70
CA VAL A 360 19.92 -12.85 37.89
C VAL A 360 21.17 -11.97 37.91
N THR A 361 21.29 -10.99 37.01
CA THR A 361 22.42 -10.04 37.01
C THR A 361 22.49 -9.27 38.32
N VAL A 362 21.37 -8.76 38.83
CA VAL A 362 21.31 -8.03 40.11
C VAL A 362 21.70 -8.95 41.28
N ILE A 363 21.24 -10.20 41.28
CA ILE A 363 21.62 -11.18 42.31
C ILE A 363 23.13 -11.46 42.27
N VAL A 364 23.69 -11.69 41.08
CA VAL A 364 25.13 -11.93 40.91
C VAL A 364 25.96 -10.73 41.37
N ILE A 365 25.58 -9.51 40.97
CA ILE A 365 26.23 -8.28 41.43
C ILE A 365 26.10 -8.14 42.95
N GLY A 366 24.93 -8.40 43.52
CA GLY A 366 24.67 -8.36 44.95
C GLY A 366 25.54 -9.35 45.74
N ILE A 367 25.64 -10.59 45.27
CA ILE A 367 26.53 -11.63 45.83
C ILE A 367 28.00 -11.18 45.73
N PHE A 368 28.42 -10.66 44.58
CA PHE A 368 29.79 -10.17 44.39
C PHE A 368 30.13 -9.03 45.36
N ILE A 369 29.23 -8.05 45.51
CA ILE A 369 29.40 -6.94 46.47
C ILE A 369 29.44 -7.48 47.90
N PHE A 370 28.56 -8.42 48.26
CA PHE A 370 28.50 -9.02 49.58
C PHE A 370 29.78 -9.77 49.93
N ILE A 371 30.28 -10.62 49.03
CA ILE A 371 31.54 -11.36 49.19
C ILE A 371 32.70 -10.38 49.35
N ASN A 372 32.79 -9.35 48.50
CA ASN A 372 33.86 -8.35 48.59
C ASN A 372 33.79 -7.53 49.88
N ARG A 373 32.60 -7.12 50.33
CA ARG A 373 32.43 -6.41 51.61
C ARG A 373 32.82 -7.30 52.79
N ARG A 374 32.42 -8.57 52.79
CA ARG A 374 32.79 -9.53 53.84
C ARG A 374 34.30 -9.76 53.86
N LYS A 375 34.92 -9.98 52.70
CA LYS A 375 36.37 -10.12 52.57
C LYS A 375 37.10 -8.88 53.09
N ASN A 376 36.67 -7.68 52.69
CA ASN A 376 37.25 -6.42 53.15
C ASN A 376 37.06 -6.20 54.67
N ARG A 377 35.93 -6.63 55.24
CA ARG A 377 35.69 -6.56 56.69
C ARG A 377 36.60 -7.52 57.45
N LEU A 378 36.72 -8.77 57.00
CA LEU A 378 37.63 -9.75 57.59
C LEU A 378 39.09 -9.29 57.51
N ILE A 379 39.51 -8.72 56.38
CA ILE A 379 40.84 -8.12 56.23
C ILE A 379 41.01 -6.98 57.24
N ARG A 380 40.02 -6.09 57.40
CA ARG A 380 40.09 -5.02 58.42
C ARG A 380 40.20 -5.60 59.84
N GLU A 381 39.34 -6.52 60.23
CA GLU A 381 39.40 -7.20 61.55
C GLU A 381 40.75 -7.89 61.78
N GLN A 382 41.35 -8.51 60.76
CA GLN A 382 42.65 -9.16 60.84
C GLN A 382 43.85 -8.20 60.77
N THR A 383 43.67 -6.95 60.39
CA THR A 383 44.77 -5.99 60.16
C THR A 383 44.68 -4.74 61.02
N THR A 384 43.62 -4.55 61.80
CA THR A 384 43.45 -3.43 62.73
C THR A 384 43.14 -3.93 64.14
N ASP A 385 43.76 -3.28 65.13
CA ASP A 385 43.57 -3.56 66.54
C ASP A 385 42.28 -2.90 67.04
N THR A 386 41.44 -3.66 67.75
CA THR A 386 40.09 -3.24 68.15
C THR A 386 40.06 -2.21 69.29
N LEU A 387 41.12 -2.10 70.09
CA LEU A 387 41.21 -1.10 71.17
C LEU A 387 41.79 0.22 70.70
N THR A 388 42.69 0.19 69.71
CA THR A 388 43.50 1.37 69.32
C THR A 388 43.18 1.91 67.94
N GLY A 389 42.51 1.13 67.08
CA GLY A 389 42.26 1.48 65.68
C GLY A 389 43.52 1.50 64.80
N LEU A 390 44.67 1.15 65.36
CA LEU A 390 45.96 1.12 64.67
C LEU A 390 46.16 -0.22 63.94
N PRO A 391 47.04 -0.28 62.92
CA PRO A 391 47.36 -1.53 62.26
C PRO A 391 47.95 -2.55 63.24
N ASN A 392 47.45 -3.78 63.24
CA ASN A 392 47.92 -4.78 64.20
C ASN A 392 49.31 -5.33 63.82
N ARG A 393 49.93 -6.06 64.75
CA ARG A 393 51.29 -6.60 64.60
C ARG A 393 51.44 -7.47 63.34
N THR A 394 50.40 -8.19 62.95
CA THR A 394 50.39 -9.06 61.77
C THR A 394 50.49 -8.25 60.47
N ARG A 395 49.77 -7.13 60.38
CA ARG A 395 49.84 -6.23 59.22
C ARG A 395 51.19 -5.51 59.15
N LEU A 396 51.69 -5.04 60.30
CA LEU A 396 53.02 -4.41 60.39
C LEU A 396 54.13 -5.35 59.90
N LEU A 397 54.07 -6.63 60.26
CA LEU A 397 55.02 -7.65 59.80
C LEU A 397 54.94 -7.89 58.29
N GLN A 398 53.73 -7.96 57.72
CA GLN A 398 53.54 -8.06 56.27
C GLN A 398 54.07 -6.84 55.52
N ASP A 399 53.79 -5.63 56.01
CA ASP A 399 54.27 -4.39 55.39
C ASP A 399 55.81 -4.31 55.46
N THR A 400 56.44 -4.71 56.58
CA THR A 400 57.91 -4.80 56.66
C THR A 400 58.49 -5.86 55.72
N LEU A 401 57.81 -7.01 55.52
CA LEU A 401 58.25 -8.04 54.58
C LEU A 401 58.20 -7.55 53.13
N VAL A 402 57.14 -6.84 52.74
CA VAL A 402 57.00 -6.23 51.41
C VAL A 402 58.03 -5.13 51.18
N MET A 403 58.37 -4.34 52.20
CA MET A 403 59.45 -3.32 52.10
C MET A 403 60.85 -3.95 52.09
N SER A 404 61.03 -5.15 52.65
CA SER A 404 62.31 -5.88 52.67
C SER A 404 62.55 -6.76 51.44
N ALA A 405 61.54 -6.94 50.58
CA ALA A 405 61.71 -7.69 49.33
C ALA A 405 62.55 -6.86 48.34
N PRO A 406 63.65 -7.40 47.77
CA PRO A 406 64.45 -6.69 46.78
C PRO A 406 63.59 -6.38 45.56
N ARG A 407 63.52 -5.09 45.19
CA ARG A 407 62.97 -4.69 43.89
C ARG A 407 63.94 -5.15 42.81
N PHE A 408 63.70 -6.36 42.28
CA PHE A 408 64.32 -6.74 41.01
C PHE A 408 63.65 -5.91 39.91
N ALA A 409 64.50 -5.18 39.17
CA ALA A 409 64.15 -4.23 38.13
C ALA A 409 63.47 -4.87 36.93
#